data_AF-A0A9E5U3J8-F1
#
_entry.id   AF-A0A9E5U3J8-F1
#
_cell.length_a   1.000
_cell.length_b   1.000
_cell.length_c   1.000
_cell.angle_alpha   90.00
_cell.angle_beta   90.00
_cell.angle_gamma   90.00
#
_symmetry.space_group_name_H-M   'P 1'
#
loop_
_entity.id
_entity.type
_entity.pdbx_description
1 polymer ?
#
loop_
_entity_poly.entity_id
_entity_poly.type
_entity_poly.pdbx_seq_one_letter_code
_entity_poly.pdbx_strand_id
1 'polypeptide(L)'
;MLQLLSKLEPIARNAMRVMVGLLFWSHGGQKLFAWFGRDEAVDLMSRFGIAGVLEFFGGLAIILGIFTQPVAFILSGEMAVAYFWGHVPRGSLWWWANRGELAALYCFIFLFIASSGGGKFSLDHLLRKKKQGRTEQ
;
A
#
# COMPACT_ATOMS: atom_id res chain seq x y z
N MET A 1 -12.77 -26.57 9.12
CA MET A 1 -12.37 -25.16 9.36
C MET A 1 -11.06 -24.80 8.68
N LEU A 2 -9.92 -25.40 9.05
CA LEU A 2 -8.59 -25.06 8.48
C LEU A 2 -8.49 -25.22 6.95
N GLN A 3 -9.11 -26.27 6.37
CA GLN A 3 -9.14 -26.46 4.92
C GLN A 3 -9.98 -25.44 4.15
N LEU A 4 -10.97 -24.80 4.81
CA LEU A 4 -11.76 -23.74 4.19
C LEU A 4 -10.93 -22.45 4.15
N LEU A 5 -10.24 -22.14 5.25
CA LEU A 5 -9.38 -20.96 5.35
C LEU A 5 -8.23 -20.98 4.34
N SER A 6 -7.61 -22.15 4.10
CA SER A 6 -6.55 -22.28 3.09
C SER A 6 -7.04 -22.06 1.65
N LYS A 7 -8.29 -22.44 1.34
CA LYS A 7 -8.91 -22.16 0.03
C LYS A 7 -9.26 -20.68 -0.15
N LEU A 8 -9.59 -19.99 0.94
CA LEU A 8 -9.92 -18.56 0.94
C LEU A 8 -8.69 -17.66 0.96
N GLU A 9 -7.54 -18.15 1.44
CA GLU A 9 -6.29 -17.39 1.53
C GLU A 9 -5.96 -16.59 0.26
N PRO A 10 -6.04 -17.16 -0.97
CA PRO A 10 -5.69 -16.39 -2.15
C PRO A 10 -6.69 -15.26 -2.43
N ILE A 11 -7.96 -15.47 -2.12
CA ILE A 11 -9.02 -14.47 -2.30
C ILE A 11 -8.85 -13.37 -1.26
N ALA A 12 -8.69 -13.74 0.01
CA ALA A 12 -8.49 -12.82 1.12
C ALA A 12 -7.24 -11.95 0.94
N ARG A 13 -6.12 -12.53 0.51
CA ARG A 13 -4.89 -11.78 0.21
C ARG A 13 -5.10 -10.74 -0.90
N ASN A 14 -5.86 -11.07 -1.94
CA ASN A 14 -6.15 -10.13 -3.02
C ASN A 14 -7.13 -9.04 -2.58
N ALA A 15 -8.18 -9.40 -1.83
CA ALA A 15 -9.10 -8.44 -1.24
C ALA A 15 -8.36 -7.46 -0.32
N MET A 16 -7.46 -7.96 0.53
CA MET A 16 -6.59 -7.13 1.37
C MET A 16 -5.71 -6.20 0.52
N ARG A 17 -5.01 -6.73 -0.50
CA ARG A 17 -4.18 -5.91 -1.40
C ARG A 17 -4.98 -4.76 -2.01
N VAL A 18 -6.16 -5.07 -2.57
CA VAL A 18 -7.03 -4.07 -3.20
C VAL A 18 -7.52 -3.05 -2.18
N MET A 19 -8.00 -3.49 -1.01
CA MET A 19 -8.56 -2.59 0.00
C MET A 19 -7.49 -1.65 0.58
N VAL A 20 -6.32 -2.19 0.91
CA VAL A 20 -5.19 -1.40 1.41
C VAL A 20 -4.74 -0.39 0.35
N GLY A 21 -4.63 -0.81 -0.91
CA GLY A 21 -4.31 0.10 -2.02
C GLY A 21 -5.37 1.19 -2.23
N LEU A 22 -6.67 0.87 -2.09
CA LEU A 22 -7.77 1.84 -2.17
C LEU A 22 -7.71 2.89 -1.07
N LEU A 23 -7.44 2.47 0.17
CA LEU A 23 -7.31 3.39 1.29
C LEU A 23 -6.10 4.32 1.09
N PHE A 24 -4.96 3.77 0.64
CA PHE A 24 -3.76 4.55 0.36
C PHE A 24 -3.97 5.53 -0.80
N TRP A 25 -4.59 5.09 -1.89
CA TRP A 25 -4.98 5.94 -3.00
C TRP A 25 -5.89 7.09 -2.56
N SER A 26 -6.81 6.83 -1.63
CA SER A 26 -7.71 7.84 -1.08
C SER A 26 -6.95 8.90 -0.28
N HIS A 27 -5.95 8.50 0.52
CA HIS A 27 -5.07 9.44 1.24
C HIS A 27 -4.23 10.30 0.28
N GLY A 28 -3.71 9.70 -0.79
CA GLY A 28 -3.03 10.44 -1.85
C GLY A 28 -3.97 11.42 -2.55
N GLY A 29 -5.22 11.01 -2.82
CA GLY A 29 -6.24 11.85 -3.43
C GLY A 29 -6.62 13.05 -2.56
N GLN A 30 -6.73 12.85 -1.24
CA GLN A 30 -6.88 13.94 -0.28
C GLN A 30 -5.72 14.93 -0.39
N LYS A 31 -4.47 14.45 -0.42
CA LYS A 31 -3.29 15.33 -0.47
C LYS A 31 -3.15 16.08 -1.78
N LEU A 32 -3.27 15.39 -2.92
CA LEU A 32 -2.96 15.98 -4.23
C LEU A 32 -4.12 16.78 -4.84
N PHE A 33 -5.36 16.39 -4.54
CA PHE A 33 -6.53 16.91 -5.25
C PHE A 33 -7.61 17.47 -4.32
N ALA A 34 -7.36 17.54 -3.02
CA ALA A 34 -8.35 17.92 -2.01
C ALA A 34 -9.62 17.04 -2.05
N TRP A 35 -9.51 15.79 -2.51
CA TRP A 35 -10.65 14.89 -2.56
C TRP A 35 -11.06 14.41 -1.16
N PHE A 36 -12.26 13.83 -1.06
CA PHE A 36 -12.72 13.10 0.13
C PHE A 36 -12.68 13.92 1.44
N GLY A 37 -13.10 15.18 1.37
CA GLY A 37 -13.36 16.02 2.55
C GLY A 37 -12.16 16.79 3.07
N ARG A 38 -11.14 17.04 2.24
CA ARG A 38 -10.05 17.98 2.56
C ARG A 38 -10.35 19.34 1.90
N ASP A 39 -10.09 20.43 2.60
CA ASP A 39 -10.39 21.78 2.09
C ASP A 39 -9.47 22.19 0.93
N GLU A 40 -8.17 21.88 1.04
CA GLU A 40 -7.15 22.28 0.06
C GLU A 40 -6.11 21.18 -0.15
N ALA A 41 -5.58 21.13 -1.38
CA ALA A 41 -4.46 20.27 -1.73
C ALA A 41 -3.18 20.76 -1.06
N VAL A 42 -2.28 19.84 -0.73
CA VAL A 42 -0.97 20.20 -0.17
C VAL A 42 -0.03 20.68 -1.28
N ASP A 43 0.93 21.53 -0.91
CA ASP A 43 2.01 21.89 -1.82
C ASP A 43 2.77 20.63 -2.28
N LEU A 44 2.96 20.50 -3.59
CA LEU A 44 3.56 19.32 -4.21
C LEU A 44 5.02 19.12 -3.82
N MET A 45 5.75 20.22 -3.59
CA MET A 45 7.17 20.19 -3.21
C MET A 45 7.36 20.03 -1.70
N SER A 46 6.26 20.00 -0.93
CA SER A 46 6.30 19.68 0.49
C SER A 46 6.48 18.17 0.74
N ARG A 47 6.89 17.82 1.96
CA ARG A 47 6.96 16.42 2.42
C ARG A 47 5.62 15.70 2.25
N PHE A 48 4.51 16.40 2.51
CA PHE A 48 3.17 15.85 2.34
C PHE A 48 2.78 15.73 0.86
N GLY A 49 3.30 16.58 -0.02
CA GLY A 49 3.13 16.47 -1.47
C GLY A 49 3.80 15.22 -2.02
N ILE A 50 5.06 15.00 -1.67
CA ILE A 50 5.81 13.78 -2.03
C ILE A 50 5.08 12.53 -1.51
N ALA A 51 4.65 12.53 -0.24
CA ALA A 51 3.83 11.45 0.31
C ALA A 51 2.52 11.27 -0.46
N GLY A 52 1.85 12.36 -0.85
CA GLY A 52 0.63 12.30 -1.65
C GLY A 52 0.83 11.63 -3.01
N VAL A 53 1.95 11.90 -3.69
CA VAL A 53 2.32 11.24 -4.96
C VAL A 53 2.55 9.75 -4.75
N LEU A 54 3.33 9.38 -3.74
CA LEU A 54 3.59 7.98 -3.42
C LEU A 54 2.29 7.24 -3.04
N GLU A 55 1.46 7.83 -2.20
CA GLU A 55 0.19 7.26 -1.78
C GLU A 55 -0.79 7.07 -2.94
N PHE A 56 -0.92 8.08 -3.80
CA PHE A 56 -1.86 8.03 -4.91
C PHE A 56 -1.44 7.01 -5.97
N PHE A 57 -0.25 7.18 -6.54
CA PHE A 57 0.20 6.32 -7.63
C PHE A 57 0.64 4.95 -7.14
N GLY A 58 1.25 4.87 -5.95
CA GLY A 58 1.57 3.61 -5.29
C GLY A 58 0.31 2.84 -4.91
N GLY A 59 -0.71 3.51 -4.37
CA GLY A 59 -2.02 2.91 -4.10
C GLY A 59 -2.65 2.28 -5.35
N LEU A 60 -2.67 3.01 -6.48
CA LEU A 60 -3.14 2.48 -7.77
C LEU A 60 -2.32 1.27 -8.23
N ALA A 61 -0.99 1.34 -8.14
CA ALA A 61 -0.13 0.23 -8.52
C ALA A 61 -0.39 -1.02 -7.67
N ILE A 62 -0.63 -0.87 -6.36
CA ILE A 62 -0.99 -1.97 -5.46
C ILE A 62 -2.37 -2.56 -5.78
N ILE A 63 -3.39 -1.72 -6.07
CA ILE A 63 -4.72 -2.18 -6.47
C ILE A 63 -4.61 -3.09 -7.70
N LEU A 64 -3.98 -2.56 -8.75
CA LEU A 64 -3.78 -3.25 -10.02
C LEU A 64 -2.83 -4.46 -9.90
N GLY A 65 -1.96 -4.45 -8.91
CA GLY A 65 -0.93 -5.46 -8.72
C GLY A 65 0.11 -5.41 -9.84
N ILE A 66 0.58 -4.20 -10.15
CA ILE A 66 1.71 -3.94 -11.07
C ILE A 66 2.94 -3.55 -10.25
N PHE A 67 4.10 -4.13 -10.57
CA PHE A 67 5.33 -3.93 -9.80
C PHE A 67 5.11 -4.07 -8.29
N THR A 68 4.30 -5.06 -7.90
CA THR A 68 3.69 -5.11 -6.57
C THR A 68 4.72 -5.13 -5.44
N GLN A 69 5.79 -5.92 -5.61
CA GLN A 69 6.84 -6.06 -4.60
C GLN A 69 7.66 -4.77 -4.40
N PRO A 70 8.30 -4.19 -5.44
CA PRO A 70 9.09 -2.98 -5.25
C PRO A 70 8.24 -1.78 -4.83
N VAL A 71 7.01 -1.64 -5.35
CA VAL A 71 6.10 -0.57 -4.92
C VAL A 71 5.75 -0.74 -3.44
N ALA A 72 5.33 -1.93 -3.01
CA ALA A 72 5.00 -2.17 -1.60
C ALA A 72 6.19 -1.93 -0.67
N PHE A 73 7.42 -2.27 -1.09
CA PHE A 73 8.61 -1.99 -0.29
C PHE A 73 8.81 -0.47 -0.08
N ILE A 74 8.62 0.33 -1.13
CA ILE A 74 8.73 1.79 -1.04
C ILE A 74 7.64 2.36 -0.12
N LEU A 75 6.38 1.94 -0.28
CA LEU A 75 5.27 2.42 0.57
C LEU A 75 5.43 1.97 2.03
N SER A 76 6.01 0.80 2.28
CA SER A 76 6.40 0.37 3.63
C SER A 76 7.42 1.33 4.24
N GLY A 77 8.46 1.69 3.49
CA GLY A 77 9.45 2.68 3.90
C GLY A 77 8.86 4.07 4.15
N GLU A 78 7.95 4.53 3.28
CA GLU A 78 7.22 5.78 3.45
C GLU A 78 6.48 5.80 4.80
N MET A 79 5.78 4.73 5.15
CA MET A 79 5.04 4.62 6.41
C MET A 79 5.95 4.49 7.62
N ALA A 80 7.12 3.86 7.49
CA ALA A 80 8.14 3.88 8.52
C ALA A 80 8.62 5.33 8.79
N VAL A 81 8.93 6.09 7.74
CA VAL A 81 9.31 7.51 7.87
C VAL A 81 8.16 8.32 8.48
N ALA A 82 6.92 8.11 8.03
CA ALA A 82 5.75 8.78 8.59
C ALA A 82 5.59 8.48 10.09
N TYR A 83 5.86 7.25 10.54
CA TYR A 83 5.83 6.91 11.96
C TYR A 83 6.92 7.65 12.74
N PHE A 84 8.19 7.51 12.35
CA PHE A 84 9.32 8.05 13.12
C PHE A 84 9.46 9.57 13.04
N TRP A 85 9.11 10.20 11.91
CA TRP A 85 9.20 11.66 11.74
C TRP A 85 7.87 12.38 11.91
N GLY A 86 6.75 11.73 11.59
CA GLY A 86 5.43 12.32 11.72
C GLY A 86 4.79 12.08 13.09
N HIS A 87 4.90 10.86 13.63
CA HIS A 87 4.18 10.47 14.85
C HIS A 87 5.02 10.51 16.11
N VAL A 88 6.22 9.93 16.13
CA VAL A 88 7.08 9.90 17.33
C VAL A 88 7.31 11.29 17.96
N PRO A 89 7.55 12.37 17.18
CA PRO A 89 7.75 13.71 17.74
C PRO A 89 6.52 14.29 18.45
N ARG A 90 5.34 13.66 18.34
CA ARG A 90 4.11 14.06 19.04
C ARG A 90 4.11 13.71 20.54
N GLY A 91 5.20 13.14 21.05
CA GLY A 91 5.44 13.00 22.49
C GLY A 91 5.59 11.56 22.98
N SER A 92 5.62 10.55 22.11
CA SER A 92 5.84 9.16 22.52
C SER A 92 6.29 8.26 21.37
N LEU A 93 7.11 7.26 21.68
CA LEU A 93 7.46 6.17 20.76
C LEU A 93 6.31 5.16 20.59
N TRP A 94 5.37 5.13 21.53
CA TRP A 94 4.29 4.14 21.56
C TRP A 94 3.08 4.61 20.75
N TRP A 95 2.56 3.74 19.89
CA TRP A 95 1.51 4.06 18.90
C TRP A 95 0.21 4.56 19.53
N TRP A 96 -0.18 4.02 20.69
CA TRP A 96 -1.37 4.44 21.43
C TRP A 96 -1.27 5.89 21.94
N ALA A 97 -0.06 6.40 22.17
CA ALA A 97 0.17 7.74 22.69
C ALA A 97 0.47 8.78 21.60
N ASN A 98 0.88 8.36 20.39
CA ASN A 98 1.29 9.25 19.30
C ASN A 98 0.36 9.22 18.07
N ARG A 99 -0.76 8.48 18.15
CA ARG A 99 -1.74 8.27 17.08
C ARG A 99 -1.15 7.63 15.81
N GLY A 100 -0.02 6.94 15.93
CA GLY A 100 0.75 6.35 14.82
C GLY A 100 0.39 4.91 14.48
N GLU A 101 -0.66 4.37 15.10
CA GLU A 101 -1.09 2.98 14.89
C GLU A 101 -1.34 2.65 13.42
N LEU A 102 -2.02 3.53 12.68
CA LEU A 102 -2.27 3.34 11.25
C LEU A 102 -0.98 3.35 10.41
N ALA A 103 -0.03 4.23 10.73
CA ALA A 103 1.25 4.27 10.03
C ALA A 103 2.05 2.98 10.27
N ALA A 104 2.09 2.50 11.51
CA ALA A 104 2.72 1.22 11.84
C ALA A 104 2.01 0.04 11.12
N LEU A 105 0.68 0.01 11.14
CA LEU A 105 -0.11 -1.04 10.50
C LEU A 105 0.12 -1.08 8.98
N TYR A 106 0.04 0.06 8.29
CA TYR A 106 0.33 0.14 6.85
C TYR A 106 1.77 -0.27 6.54
N CYS A 107 2.75 0.14 7.35
CA CYS A 107 4.14 -0.25 7.18
C CYS A 107 4.30 -1.78 7.11
N PHE A 108 3.72 -2.50 8.07
CA PHE A 108 3.81 -3.97 8.11
C PHE A 108 2.94 -4.67 7.07
N ILE A 109 1.76 -4.13 6.73
CA ILE A 109 0.93 -4.67 5.65
C ILE A 109 1.68 -4.57 4.32
N PHE A 110 2.29 -3.42 4.01
CA PHE A 110 3.07 -3.27 2.79
C PHE A 110 4.34 -4.11 2.81
N LEU A 111 4.99 -4.27 3.96
CA LEU A 111 6.14 -5.19 4.10
C LEU A 111 5.73 -6.65 3.83
N PHE A 112 4.55 -7.05 4.29
CA PHE A 112 3.98 -8.35 3.99
C PHE A 112 3.69 -8.50 2.49
N ILE A 113 3.10 -7.50 1.83
CA ILE A 113 2.87 -7.53 0.38
C ILE A 113 4.20 -7.55 -0.40
N ALA A 114 5.21 -6.82 0.06
CA ALA A 114 6.54 -6.80 -0.54
C ALA A 114 7.23 -8.17 -0.51
N SER A 115 7.08 -8.92 0.60
CA SER A 115 7.66 -10.25 0.77
C SER A 115 6.81 -11.38 0.17
N SER A 116 5.49 -11.29 0.22
CA SER A 116 4.57 -12.31 -0.30
C SER A 116 4.21 -12.16 -1.79
N GLY A 117 4.44 -10.97 -2.36
CA GLY A 117 4.14 -10.65 -3.76
C GLY A 117 2.67 -10.33 -4.04
N GLY A 118 2.35 -10.06 -5.30
CA GLY A 118 0.99 -9.64 -5.69
C GLY A 118 -0.06 -10.75 -5.64
N GLY A 119 0.31 -12.02 -5.64
CA GLY A 119 -0.64 -13.13 -5.64
C GLY A 119 -1.30 -13.39 -7.01
N LYS A 120 -2.18 -14.40 -7.07
CA LYS A 120 -2.70 -14.96 -8.34
C LYS A 120 -3.53 -13.99 -9.21
N PHE A 121 -4.18 -13.00 -8.60
CA PHE A 121 -5.00 -12.01 -9.31
C PHE A 121 -4.27 -10.66 -9.49
N SER A 122 -2.93 -10.61 -9.37
CA SER A 122 -2.16 -9.43 -9.76
C SER A 122 -1.89 -9.43 -11.27
N LEU A 123 -1.80 -8.24 -11.87
CA LEU A 123 -1.38 -8.11 -13.26
C LEU A 123 0.04 -8.67 -13.48
N ASP A 124 0.95 -8.51 -12.52
CA ASP A 124 2.29 -9.12 -12.55
C ASP A 124 2.22 -10.64 -12.79
N HIS A 125 1.29 -11.34 -12.11
CA HIS A 125 1.12 -12.79 -12.24
C HIS A 125 0.54 -13.17 -13.60
N LEU A 126 -0.47 -12.43 -14.07
CA LEU A 126 -1.12 -12.68 -15.35
C LEU A 126 -0.16 -12.48 -16.53
N LEU A 127 0.69 -11.44 -16.48
CA LEU A 127 1.70 -11.17 -17.49
C LEU A 127 2.79 -12.26 -17.53
N ARG A 128 3.23 -12.74 -16.36
CA ARG A 128 4.21 -13.84 -16.29
C ARG A 128 3.66 -15.15 -16.86
N LYS A 129 2.40 -15.48 -16.57
CA LYS A 129 1.73 -16.68 -17.11
C LYS A 129 1.61 -16.63 -18.63
N LYS A 130 1.24 -15.48 -19.19
CA LYS A 130 1.15 -15.28 -20.65
C LYS A 130 2.51 -15.47 -21.34
N LYS A 131 3.60 -15.02 -20.71
CA LYS A 131 4.96 -15.18 -21.26
C LYS A 131 5.39 -16.65 -21.32
N GLN A 132 5.09 -17.45 -20.28
CA GLN A 132 5.43 -18.88 -20.24
C GLN A 132 4.68 -19.69 -21.31
N GLY A 133 3.37 -19.47 -21.48
CA GLY A 133 2.60 -20.15 -22.52
C GLY A 133 2.96 -19.79 -23.96
N ARG A 134 3.78 -18.74 -24.18
CA ARG A 134 4.29 -18.36 -25.51
C ARG A 134 5.69 -18.92 -25.80
N THR A 135 6.40 -19.40 -24.79
CA THR A 135 7.73 -20.04 -24.94
C THR A 135 7.59 -21.56 -25.13
N GLU A 136 6.47 -22.15 -24.70
CA GLU A 136 6.15 -23.58 -24.85
C GLU A 136 5.41 -23.92 -26.16
N GLN A 137 5.20 -22.92 -27.03
CA GLN A 137 4.65 -23.07 -28.40
C GLN A 137 5.74 -22.79 -29.42
#